data_AF-Q7X159-F1
#
_entry.id   AF-Q7X159-F1
#
_cell.length_a   1.000
_cell.length_b   1.000
_cell.length_c   1.000
_cell.angle_alpha   90.00
_cell.angle_beta   90.00
_cell.angle_gamma   90.00
#
_symmetry.space_group_name_H-M   'P 1'
#
loop_
_entity.id
_entity.type
_entity.pdbx_description
1 polymer ?
#
loop_
_entity_poly.entity_id
_entity_poly.type
_entity_poly.pdbx_seq_one_letter_code
_entity_poly.pdbx_strand_id
1 'polypeptide(L)' 'AIKTGSGYVNENGVLAAHNDVAYICLPNNISYTLSVFVKDFKGNESQASQYVAHISAVVYSLLMQTSVKS' A
#
# COMPACT_ATOMS: atom_id res chain seq x y z
N ALA A 1 -8.51 9.14 2.62
CA ALA A 1 -9.56 8.10 2.55
C ALA A 1 -8.93 6.82 2.00
N ILE A 2 -9.34 5.65 2.48
CA ILE A 2 -8.71 4.36 2.13
C ILE A 2 -9.77 3.32 1.76
N LYS A 3 -9.46 2.46 0.78
CA LYS A 3 -10.25 1.29 0.40
C LYS A 3 -9.32 0.09 0.23
N THR A 4 -9.54 -0.93 1.04
CA THR A 4 -8.87 -2.22 0.93
C THR A 4 -9.71 -3.23 0.16
N GLY A 5 -9.06 -4.26 -0.35
CA GLY A 5 -9.72 -5.44 -0.94
C GLY A 5 -8.80 -6.65 -0.92
N SER A 6 -9.23 -7.71 -0.23
CA SER A 6 -8.52 -8.99 -0.17
C SER A 6 -9.32 -10.08 -0.89
N GLY A 7 -8.61 -10.99 -1.55
CA GLY A 7 -9.14 -12.26 -2.03
C GLY A 7 -9.02 -13.36 -0.98
N TYR A 8 -9.34 -14.60 -1.39
CA TYR A 8 -9.16 -15.77 -0.54
C TYR A 8 -7.72 -16.32 -0.61
N VAL A 9 -7.32 -17.09 0.39
CA VAL A 9 -6.12 -17.95 0.34
C VAL A 9 -6.54 -19.31 -0.21
N ASN A 10 -5.91 -19.77 -1.28
CA ASN A 10 -6.22 -21.07 -1.88
C ASN A 10 -5.54 -22.23 -1.11
N GLU A 11 -5.84 -23.46 -1.51
CA GLU A 11 -5.28 -24.69 -0.92
C GLU A 11 -3.74 -24.79 -0.96
N ASN A 12 -3.09 -24.03 -1.85
CA ASN A 12 -1.63 -23.95 -1.96
C ASN A 12 -1.00 -22.88 -1.06
N GLY A 13 -1.80 -22.25 -0.17
CA GLY A 13 -1.34 -21.17 0.69
C GLY A 13 -1.05 -19.87 -0.06
N VAL A 14 -1.69 -19.65 -1.21
CA VAL A 14 -1.54 -18.44 -2.02
C VAL A 14 -2.76 -17.55 -1.86
N LEU A 15 -2.55 -16.34 -1.34
CA LEU A 15 -3.51 -15.26 -1.32
C LEU A 15 -3.69 -14.68 -2.72
N ALA A 16 -4.89 -14.80 -3.26
CA ALA A 16 -5.19 -14.39 -4.65
C ALA A 16 -4.95 -12.90 -4.88
N ALA A 17 -5.36 -12.06 -3.92
CA ALA A 17 -5.15 -10.62 -3.97
C ALA A 17 -5.13 -9.99 -2.57
N HIS A 18 -4.36 -8.93 -2.41
CA HIS A 18 -4.46 -7.98 -1.31
C HIS A 18 -4.12 -6.59 -1.84
N ASN A 19 -5.15 -5.74 -1.93
CA ASN A 19 -5.06 -4.44 -2.55
C ASN A 19 -5.36 -3.35 -1.52
N ASP A 20 -4.68 -2.23 -1.68
CA ASP A 20 -4.98 -1.01 -0.94
C ASP A 20 -4.93 0.20 -1.87
N VAL A 21 -5.95 1.05 -1.77
CA VAL A 21 -6.07 2.31 -2.50
C VAL A 21 -6.35 3.42 -1.51
N ALA A 22 -5.46 4.41 -1.46
CA ALA A 22 -5.56 5.50 -0.52
C ALA A 22 -5.34 6.88 -1.17
N TYR A 23 -6.18 7.84 -0.80
CA TYR A 23 -5.92 9.27 -0.96
C TYR A 23 -5.29 9.79 0.34
N ILE A 24 -4.06 10.32 0.24
CA ILE A 24 -3.19 10.67 1.35
C ILE A 24 -2.89 12.18 1.27
N CYS A 25 -3.12 12.87 2.39
CA CYS A 25 -2.76 14.27 2.56
C CYS A 25 -1.47 14.35 3.37
N LEU A 26 -0.45 15.00 2.81
CA LEU A 26 0.78 15.32 3.51
C LEU A 26 0.63 16.64 4.28
N PRO A 27 1.38 16.85 5.38
CA PRO A 27 1.34 18.09 6.17
C PRO A 27 1.72 19.37 5.43
N ASN A 28 2.42 19.25 4.31
CA ASN A 28 2.87 20.35 3.44
C ASN A 28 1.82 20.76 2.38
N ASN A 29 0.54 20.43 2.59
CA ASN A 29 -0.57 20.65 1.65
C ASN A 29 -0.45 19.92 0.29
N ILE A 30 0.53 19.03 0.11
CA ILE A 30 0.55 18.12 -1.03
C ILE A 30 -0.38 16.95 -0.72
N SER A 31 -1.18 16.53 -1.70
CA SER A 31 -1.96 15.30 -1.60
C SER A 31 -1.68 14.41 -2.79
N TYR A 32 -1.72 13.10 -2.58
CA TYR A 32 -1.51 12.11 -3.63
C TYR A 32 -2.41 10.91 -3.44
N THR A 33 -2.62 10.16 -4.52
CA THR A 33 -3.28 8.86 -4.48
C THR A 33 -2.23 7.77 -4.69
N LEU A 34 -2.30 6.72 -3.90
CA LEU A 34 -1.48 5.53 -4.05
C LEU A 34 -2.37 4.29 -4.15
N SER A 35 -2.10 3.44 -5.13
CA SER A 35 -2.74 2.14 -5.28
C SER A 35 -1.67 1.06 -5.32
N VAL A 36 -1.75 0.11 -4.38
CA VAL A 36 -0.85 -1.04 -4.28
C VAL A 36 -1.68 -2.30 -4.49
N PHE A 37 -1.25 -3.13 -5.43
CA PHE A 37 -1.88 -4.41 -5.74
C PHE A 37 -0.87 -5.52 -5.47
N VAL A 38 -1.16 -6.36 -4.47
CA VAL A 38 -0.38 -7.57 -4.20
C VAL A 38 -1.19 -8.76 -4.74
N LYS A 39 -0.61 -9.54 -5.64
CA LYS A 39 -1.28 -10.66 -6.32
C LYS A 39 -0.46 -11.94 -6.15
N ASP A 40 -1.13 -13.08 -6.10
CA ASP A 40 -0.53 -14.43 -6.06
C ASP A 40 0.52 -14.56 -4.94
N PHE A 41 0.19 -14.03 -3.76
CA PHE A 41 1.10 -13.93 -2.64
C PHE A 41 1.12 -15.21 -1.82
N LYS A 42 2.29 -15.84 -1.65
CA LYS A 42 2.44 -17.02 -0.81
C LYS A 42 2.43 -16.63 0.67
N GLY A 43 1.26 -16.68 1.29
CA GLY A 43 1.03 -16.28 2.68
C GLY A 43 -0.38 -15.76 2.89
N ASN A 44 -0.55 -14.94 3.93
CA ASN A 44 -1.84 -14.38 4.32
C ASN A 44 -1.90 -12.85 4.19
N GLU A 45 -3.08 -12.29 4.45
CA GLU A 45 -3.34 -10.85 4.35
C GLU A 45 -2.40 -10.03 5.23
N SER A 46 -2.15 -10.44 6.48
CA SER A 46 -1.30 -9.69 7.41
C SER A 46 0.13 -9.54 6.87
N GLN A 47 0.68 -10.61 6.29
CA GLN A 47 1.99 -10.59 5.66
C GLN A 47 1.99 -9.72 4.40
N ALA A 48 0.97 -9.81 3.55
CA ALA A 48 0.83 -8.96 2.37
C ALA A 48 0.69 -7.46 2.76
N SER A 49 -0.02 -7.15 3.84
CA SER A 49 -0.17 -5.78 4.36
C SER A 49 1.16 -5.15 4.77
N GLN A 50 2.14 -5.94 5.23
CA GLN A 50 3.47 -5.41 5.56
C GLN A 50 4.18 -4.84 4.33
N TYR A 51 4.03 -5.47 3.16
CA TYR A 51 4.57 -4.95 1.91
C TYR A 51 3.85 -3.69 1.45
N VAL A 52 2.52 -3.66 1.55
CA VAL A 52 1.71 -2.46 1.26
C VAL A 52 2.15 -1.28 2.15
N ALA A 53 2.28 -1.53 3.46
CA ALA A 53 2.71 -0.53 4.42
C ALA A 53 4.14 -0.03 4.13
N HIS A 54 5.05 -0.94 3.80
CA HIS A 54 6.42 -0.57 3.46
C HIS A 54 6.49 0.30 2.19
N ILE A 55 5.78 -0.08 1.13
CA ILE A 55 5.70 0.71 -0.11
C ILE A 55 5.11 2.10 0.18
N SER A 56 4.01 2.15 0.93
CA SER A 56 3.38 3.42 1.33
C SER A 56 4.33 4.32 2.11
N ALA A 57 5.09 3.76 3.07
CA ALA A 57 6.09 4.50 3.83
C ALA A 57 7.21 5.07 2.94
N VAL A 58 7.74 4.29 2.00
CA VAL A 58 8.78 4.74 1.07
C VAL A 58 8.28 5.91 0.22
N VAL A 59 7.08 5.79 -0.37
CA VAL A 59 6.50 6.86 -1.20
C VAL A 59 6.23 8.11 -0.36
N TYR A 60 5.64 7.96 0.83
CA TYR A 60 5.41 9.06 1.76
C TYR A 60 6.71 9.81 2.08
N SER A 61 7.76 9.08 2.46
CA SER A 61 9.06 9.67 2.81
C SER A 61 9.71 10.40 1.63
N LEU A 62 9.62 9.85 0.41
CA LEU A 62 10.17 10.47 -0.80
C LEU A 62 9.48 11.81 -1.12
N LEU A 63 8.15 11.82 -1.09
CA LEU A 63 7.35 13.02 -1.38
C LEU A 63 7.53 14.08 -0.29
N MET A 64 7.69 13.67 0.97
CA MET A 64 7.97 14.58 2.07
C MET A 64 9.35 15.24 1.96
N GLN A 65 10.39 14.50 1.58
CA GLN A 65 11.74 15.06 1.39
C GLN A 65 11.83 15.99 0.18
N THR A 66 11.14 15.64 -0.91
CA THR A 66 11.13 16.45 -2.14
C THR A 66 10.54 17.84 -1.87
N SER A 67 9.56 17.93 -0.98
CA SER A 67 8.89 19.18 -0.69
C SER A 67 9.62 20.11 0.28
N VAL A 68 10.63 19.63 1.00
CA VAL A 68 11.48 20.46 1.87
C VAL A 68 12.58 21.17 1.08
N LYS A 69 12.90 20.69 -0.13
CA LYS A 69 13.97 21.23 -0.99
C LYS A 69 13.48 22.23 -2.03
N SER A 70 12.20 22.60 -2.00
CA SER A 70 11.57 23.47 -3.01
C SER A 70 11.28 24.87 -2.49
#